data_AF-A0A524LCY5-F1
#
_entry.id   AF-A0A524LCY5-F1
#
_cell.length_a   1.000
_cell.length_b   1.000
_cell.length_c   1.000
_cell.angle_alpha   90.00
_cell.angle_beta   90.00
_cell.angle_gamma   90.00
#
_symmetry.space_group_name_H-M   'P 1'
#
loop_
_entity.id
_entity.type
_entity.pdbx_description
1 polymer ?
#
loop_
_entity_poly.entity_id
_entity_poly.type
_entity_poly.pdbx_seq_one_letter_code
_entity_poly.pdbx_strand_id
1 'polypeptide(L)'
;MLTRPMETTTANSHKTKLNDRTLWFDGDSSFDPDTLLRAMQHYDIQYVDGINESVQEFNKHCSNEQELAVKQQVRPFSFQWKLPEKYTNLNVEEYVLDKLVQSTKELSDEELDKRSLRVISELKQYESRGLFDVLRAIIYVINTLTASNVVWGVGRGSSVSSYVLFLIGVHDVNSYTYSLDIEDFLHD
;
A
#
# COMPACT_ATOMS: atom_id res chain seq x y z
N MET A 1 -33.25 -16.83 21.95
CA MET A 1 -33.47 -17.64 20.73
C MET A 1 -34.36 -16.81 19.80
N LEU A 2 -33.75 -16.06 18.89
CA LEU A 2 -34.45 -15.30 17.85
C LEU A 2 -33.62 -15.48 16.57
N THR A 3 -34.01 -16.45 15.75
CA THR A 3 -33.44 -16.72 14.44
C THR A 3 -33.85 -15.59 13.51
N ARG A 4 -32.89 -14.73 13.15
CA ARG A 4 -33.04 -13.78 12.04
C ARG A 4 -33.17 -14.58 10.74
N PRO A 5 -34.17 -14.32 9.88
CA PRO A 5 -34.28 -15.03 8.62
C PRO A 5 -33.09 -14.64 7.73
N MET A 6 -32.44 -15.65 7.14
CA MET A 6 -31.46 -15.43 6.08
C MET A 6 -32.19 -14.82 4.89
N GLU A 7 -31.88 -13.55 4.61
CA GLU A 7 -32.25 -12.94 3.33
C GLU A 7 -31.52 -13.71 2.22
N THR A 8 -32.32 -14.35 1.37
CA THR A 8 -31.90 -14.91 0.09
C THR A 8 -31.61 -13.75 -0.87
N THR A 9 -30.44 -13.12 -0.72
CA THR A 9 -29.95 -12.15 -1.70
C THR A 9 -29.53 -12.89 -2.96
N THR A 10 -30.37 -12.77 -4.00
CA THR A 10 -30.18 -13.27 -5.35
C THR A 10 -28.80 -12.96 -5.93
N ALA A 11 -27.95 -13.99 -6.00
CA ALA A 11 -26.91 -14.42 -6.98
C ALA A 11 -26.13 -13.44 -7.91
N ASN A 12 -26.35 -12.12 -7.87
CA ASN A 12 -25.62 -11.12 -8.66
C ASN A 12 -24.69 -10.22 -7.80
N SER A 13 -24.47 -10.55 -6.53
CA SER A 13 -24.00 -9.58 -5.53
C SER A 13 -22.52 -9.17 -5.61
N HIS A 14 -21.70 -9.78 -6.48
CA HIS A 14 -20.24 -9.64 -6.40
C HIS A 14 -19.52 -9.44 -7.73
N LYS A 15 -20.25 -9.19 -8.83
CA LYS A 15 -19.67 -8.93 -10.15
C LYS A 15 -20.58 -8.06 -11.02
N THR A 16 -19.98 -7.27 -11.89
CA THR A 16 -20.67 -6.39 -12.85
C THR A 16 -20.28 -6.78 -14.26
N LYS A 17 -21.25 -7.04 -15.15
CA LYS A 17 -20.98 -7.29 -16.56
C LYS A 17 -20.78 -5.97 -17.30
N LEU A 18 -19.63 -5.80 -17.92
CA LEU A 18 -19.28 -4.71 -18.83
C LEU A 18 -19.41 -5.20 -20.28
N ASN A 19 -19.24 -4.29 -21.24
CA ASN A 19 -19.36 -4.61 -22.67
C ASN A 19 -18.31 -5.63 -23.14
N ASP A 20 -17.09 -5.57 -22.59
CA ASP A 20 -15.93 -6.35 -23.01
C ASP A 20 -15.54 -7.44 -21.99
N ARG A 21 -16.00 -7.35 -20.74
CA ARG A 21 -15.59 -8.25 -19.65
C ARG A 21 -16.56 -8.26 -18.48
N THR A 22 -16.33 -9.15 -17.53
CA THR A 22 -17.01 -9.18 -16.23
C THR A 22 -16.04 -8.68 -15.16
N LEU A 23 -16.36 -7.54 -14.52
CA LEU A 23 -15.55 -6.97 -13.42
C LEU A 23 -16.04 -7.51 -12.08
N TRP A 24 -15.12 -8.10 -11.32
CA TRP A 24 -15.37 -8.62 -9.98
C TRP A 24 -15.06 -7.56 -8.92
N PHE A 25 -15.71 -7.65 -7.75
CA PHE A 25 -15.57 -6.63 -6.69
C PHE A 25 -14.18 -6.58 -6.05
N ASP A 26 -13.33 -7.59 -6.27
CA ASP A 26 -11.91 -7.59 -5.88
C ASP A 26 -10.98 -6.99 -6.96
N GLY A 27 -11.55 -6.41 -8.01
CA GLY A 27 -10.82 -5.77 -9.11
C GLY A 27 -10.39 -6.73 -10.21
N ASP A 28 -10.58 -8.04 -10.05
CA ASP A 28 -10.28 -9.01 -11.11
C ASP A 28 -11.29 -8.90 -12.25
N SER A 29 -10.87 -9.29 -13.45
CA SER A 29 -11.74 -9.35 -14.62
C SER A 29 -11.77 -10.76 -15.19
N SER A 30 -12.96 -11.23 -15.59
CA SER A 30 -13.12 -12.43 -16.40
C SER A 30 -13.65 -12.07 -17.79
N PHE A 31 -13.20 -12.82 -18.80
CA PHE A 31 -13.48 -12.52 -20.21
C PHE A 31 -14.26 -13.65 -20.87
N ASP A 32 -15.01 -13.29 -21.93
CA ASP A 32 -15.68 -14.27 -22.75
C ASP A 32 -14.63 -15.06 -23.58
N PRO A 33 -14.59 -16.40 -23.46
CA PRO A 33 -13.65 -17.25 -24.19
C PRO A 33 -13.64 -17.03 -25.71
N ASP A 34 -14.77 -16.66 -26.31
CA ASP A 34 -14.87 -16.47 -27.76
C ASP A 34 -14.20 -15.16 -28.22
N THR A 35 -14.04 -14.22 -27.29
CA THR A 35 -13.36 -12.93 -27.54
C THR A 35 -11.93 -12.88 -26.99
N LEU A 36 -11.46 -13.98 -26.39
CA LEU A 36 -10.20 -14.08 -25.65
C LEU A 36 -9.01 -13.52 -26.44
N LEU A 37 -8.83 -13.95 -27.70
CA LEU A 37 -7.70 -13.50 -28.54
C LEU A 37 -7.65 -11.98 -28.73
N ARG A 38 -8.81 -11.32 -28.83
CA ARG A 38 -8.87 -9.85 -28.94
C ARG A 38 -8.58 -9.21 -27.60
N ALA A 39 -9.12 -9.77 -26.52
CA ALA A 39 -8.91 -9.25 -25.18
C ALA A 39 -7.44 -9.35 -24.74
N MET A 40 -6.74 -10.43 -25.08
CA MET A 40 -5.31 -10.64 -24.74
C MET A 40 -4.37 -9.61 -25.38
N GLN A 41 -4.80 -8.90 -26.42
CA GLN A 41 -4.01 -7.80 -27.02
C GLN A 41 -4.00 -6.53 -26.16
N HIS A 42 -4.98 -6.40 -25.27
CA HIS A 42 -5.21 -5.19 -24.48
C HIS A 42 -5.05 -5.41 -22.98
N TYR A 43 -5.24 -6.64 -22.51
CA TYR A 43 -5.28 -7.00 -21.10
C TYR A 43 -4.41 -8.20 -20.81
N ASP A 44 -3.82 -8.22 -19.61
CA ASP A 44 -3.26 -9.44 -19.02
C ASP A 44 -4.42 -10.24 -18.41
N ILE A 45 -4.70 -11.43 -18.98
CA ILE A 45 -5.90 -12.20 -18.67
C ILE A 45 -5.53 -13.41 -17.83
N GLN A 46 -6.22 -13.55 -16.69
CA GLN A 46 -6.09 -14.71 -15.80
C GLN A 46 -7.39 -15.51 -15.71
N TYR A 47 -8.53 -14.87 -15.95
CA TYR A 47 -9.85 -15.48 -15.75
C TYR A 47 -10.75 -15.40 -16.98
N VAL A 48 -11.52 -16.46 -17.18
CA VAL A 48 -12.51 -16.60 -18.24
C VAL A 48 -13.88 -16.97 -17.67
N ASP A 49 -14.95 -16.60 -18.37
CA ASP A 49 -16.33 -16.93 -17.95
C ASP A 49 -16.65 -18.42 -18.13
N GLY A 50 -15.89 -19.15 -18.95
CA GLY A 50 -15.98 -20.60 -19.18
C GLY A 50 -14.75 -21.16 -19.88
N ILE A 51 -14.60 -22.48 -19.96
CA ILE A 51 -13.48 -23.13 -20.68
C ILE A 51 -14.02 -23.73 -21.98
N ASN A 52 -13.62 -23.16 -23.12
CA ASN A 52 -13.90 -23.70 -24.46
C ASN A 52 -12.64 -24.36 -25.05
N GLU A 53 -12.73 -24.90 -26.26
CA GLU A 53 -11.60 -25.55 -26.96
C GLU A 53 -10.40 -24.60 -27.13
N SER A 54 -10.64 -23.31 -27.39
CA SER A 54 -9.59 -22.31 -27.52
C SER A 54 -8.83 -22.07 -26.21
N VAL A 55 -9.52 -22.00 -25.08
CA VAL A 55 -8.91 -21.89 -23.75
C VAL A 55 -8.13 -23.14 -23.41
N GLN A 56 -8.68 -24.34 -23.70
CA GLN A 56 -7.98 -25.59 -23.46
C GLN A 56 -6.68 -25.67 -24.27
N GLU A 57 -6.72 -25.28 -25.53
CA GLU A 57 -5.53 -25.26 -26.38
C GLU A 57 -4.51 -24.24 -25.87
N PHE A 58 -4.95 -23.04 -25.47
CA PHE A 58 -4.08 -22.04 -24.85
C PHE A 58 -3.38 -22.59 -23.60
N ASN A 59 -4.15 -23.20 -22.69
CA ASN A 59 -3.64 -23.76 -21.43
C ASN A 59 -2.61 -24.88 -21.64
N LYS A 60 -2.68 -25.63 -22.75
CA LYS A 60 -1.66 -26.66 -23.08
C LYS A 60 -0.31 -26.06 -23.46
N HIS A 61 -0.29 -24.85 -24.00
CA HIS A 61 0.91 -24.19 -24.52
C HIS A 61 1.46 -23.12 -23.57
N CYS A 62 0.81 -22.86 -22.43
CA CYS A 62 1.27 -21.93 -21.42
C CYS A 62 1.90 -22.64 -20.22
N SER A 63 2.68 -21.91 -19.43
CA SER A 63 3.14 -22.39 -18.12
C SER A 63 1.96 -22.45 -17.15
N ASN A 64 2.05 -23.30 -16.12
CA ASN A 64 1.00 -23.45 -15.09
C ASN A 64 0.61 -22.12 -14.42
N GLU A 65 1.54 -21.17 -14.33
CA GLU A 65 1.31 -19.82 -13.76
C GLU A 65 0.43 -18.92 -14.63
N GLN A 66 0.34 -19.21 -15.93
CA GLN A 66 -0.41 -18.44 -16.94
C GLN A 66 -1.69 -19.15 -17.37
N GLU A 67 -2.02 -20.26 -16.74
CA GLU A 67 -3.20 -21.06 -17.06
C GLU A 67 -4.48 -20.24 -16.80
N LEU A 68 -5.34 -20.15 -17.81
CA LEU A 68 -6.62 -19.47 -17.69
C LEU A 68 -7.60 -20.34 -16.91
N ALA A 69 -8.21 -19.75 -15.89
CA ALA A 69 -9.15 -20.45 -15.02
C ALA A 69 -10.52 -19.75 -14.95
N VAL A 70 -11.56 -20.50 -14.60
CA VAL A 70 -12.87 -19.91 -14.31
C VAL A 70 -12.88 -19.41 -12.87
N LYS A 71 -13.10 -18.10 -12.69
CA LYS A 71 -13.19 -17.49 -11.37
C LYS A 71 -14.52 -17.89 -10.70
N GLN A 72 -14.41 -18.57 -9.56
CA GLN A 72 -15.57 -19.07 -8.81
C GLN A 72 -16.09 -18.07 -7.77
N GLN A 73 -15.19 -17.32 -7.13
CA GLN A 73 -15.52 -16.41 -6.03
C GLN A 73 -14.59 -15.19 -5.99
N VAL A 74 -15.06 -14.14 -5.31
CA VAL A 74 -14.26 -12.96 -4.98
C VAL A 74 -13.21 -13.35 -3.95
N ARG A 75 -11.97 -12.89 -4.15
CA ARG A 75 -10.88 -13.09 -3.20
C ARG A 75 -11.23 -12.41 -1.88
N PRO A 76 -10.98 -13.05 -0.73
CA PRO A 76 -11.24 -12.42 0.56
C PRO A 76 -10.41 -11.14 0.68
N PHE A 77 -11.03 -10.09 1.19
CA PHE A 77 -10.31 -8.86 1.50
C PHE A 77 -9.32 -9.11 2.64
N SER A 78 -8.13 -8.53 2.54
CA SER A 78 -7.12 -8.59 3.60
C SER A 78 -6.63 -7.18 3.90
N PHE A 79 -6.61 -6.86 5.19
CA PHE A 79 -6.02 -5.62 5.71
C PHE A 79 -4.50 -5.72 5.91
N GLN A 80 -3.89 -6.85 5.53
CA GLN A 80 -2.44 -7.01 5.64
C GLN A 80 -1.72 -6.09 4.67
N TRP A 81 -0.70 -5.40 5.18
CA TRP A 81 0.19 -4.57 4.39
C TRP A 81 0.97 -5.42 3.40
N LYS A 82 0.83 -5.12 2.11
CA LYS A 82 1.58 -5.76 1.03
C LYS A 82 2.83 -4.94 0.72
N LEU A 83 3.84 -5.04 1.58
CA LEU A 83 5.15 -4.41 1.40
C LEU A 83 6.20 -5.45 0.96
N PRO A 84 7.25 -5.05 0.22
CA PRO A 84 8.39 -5.92 -0.02
C PRO A 84 9.03 -6.34 1.31
N GLU A 85 9.58 -7.56 1.37
CA GLU A 85 10.10 -8.17 2.61
C GLU A 85 11.10 -7.27 3.37
N LYS A 86 11.97 -6.56 2.62
CA LYS A 86 12.90 -5.57 3.17
C LYS A 86 12.23 -4.50 4.04
N TYR A 87 11.03 -4.05 3.66
CA TYR A 87 10.30 -2.98 4.35
C TYR A 87 9.35 -3.53 5.42
N THR A 88 8.80 -4.73 5.20
CA THR A 88 7.98 -5.43 6.20
C THR A 88 8.75 -5.66 7.50
N ASN A 89 10.03 -6.05 7.39
CA ASN A 89 10.89 -6.33 8.54
C ASN A 89 11.75 -5.13 8.97
N LEU A 90 11.52 -3.95 8.40
CA LEU A 90 12.31 -2.75 8.70
C LEU A 90 12.07 -2.29 10.14
N ASN A 91 13.15 -2.09 10.90
CA ASN A 91 13.12 -1.40 12.18
C ASN A 91 12.99 0.11 11.93
N VAL A 92 11.81 0.65 12.23
CA VAL A 92 11.48 2.07 11.99
C VAL A 92 12.30 2.98 12.89
N GLU A 93 12.51 2.61 14.15
CA GLU A 93 13.25 3.43 15.10
C GLU A 93 14.71 3.59 14.67
N GLU A 94 15.38 2.48 14.35
CA GLU A 94 16.76 2.46 13.87
C GLU A 94 16.89 3.27 12.57
N TYR A 95 15.97 3.08 11.62
CA TYR A 95 15.97 3.85 10.37
C TYR A 95 15.89 5.37 10.61
N VAL A 96 15.00 5.81 11.49
CA VAL A 96 14.80 7.24 11.77
C VAL A 96 15.98 7.82 12.56
N LEU A 97 16.54 7.08 13.51
CA LEU A 97 17.74 7.49 14.25
C LEU A 97 18.95 7.62 13.33
N ASP A 98 19.13 6.69 12.39
CA ASP A 98 20.18 6.79 11.37
C ASP A 98 20.02 8.05 10.51
N LYS A 99 18.78 8.39 10.13
CA LYS A 99 18.47 9.63 9.40
C LYS A 99 18.74 10.87 10.23
N LEU A 100 18.42 10.84 11.53
CA LEU A 100 18.74 11.92 12.45
C LEU A 100 20.25 12.17 12.47
N VAL A 101 21.06 11.14 12.76
CA VAL A 101 22.53 11.24 12.82
C VAL A 101 23.10 11.76 11.50
N GLN A 102 22.57 11.33 10.35
CA GLN A 102 22.97 11.83 9.05
C GLN A 102 22.67 13.32 8.87
N SER A 103 21.52 13.79 9.34
CA SER A 103 21.08 15.19 9.22
C SER A 103 21.76 16.15 10.22
N THR A 104 22.40 15.63 11.27
CA THR A 104 22.94 16.43 12.39
C THR A 104 24.45 16.30 12.57
N LYS A 105 25.20 15.76 11.60
CA LYS A 105 26.65 15.51 11.70
C LYS A 105 27.49 16.73 12.09
N GLU A 106 27.01 17.94 11.80
CA GLU A 106 27.71 19.20 12.04
C GLU A 106 27.19 19.97 13.28
N LEU A 107 26.23 19.38 14.02
CA LEU A 107 25.64 20.00 15.21
C LEU A 107 26.40 19.61 16.49
N SER A 108 26.26 20.44 17.52
CA SER A 108 26.75 20.13 18.86
C SER A 108 25.98 18.97 19.49
N ASP A 109 26.65 18.21 20.37
CA ASP A 109 26.05 17.09 21.12
C ASP A 109 24.76 17.49 21.85
N GLU A 110 24.69 18.70 22.42
CA GLU A 110 23.49 19.19 23.10
C GLU A 110 22.27 19.31 22.17
N GLU A 111 22.47 19.72 20.92
CA GLU A 111 21.37 19.84 19.95
C GLU A 111 20.97 18.47 19.39
N LEU A 112 21.93 17.54 19.30
CA LEU A 112 21.64 16.16 18.97
C LEU A 112 20.78 15.50 20.05
N ASP A 113 21.07 15.72 21.33
CA ASP A 113 20.30 15.17 22.45
C ASP A 113 18.85 15.67 22.43
N LYS A 114 18.64 16.99 22.27
CA LYS A 114 17.29 17.58 22.21
C LYS A 114 16.47 17.03 21.03
N ARG A 115 17.07 16.92 19.84
CA ARG A 115 16.41 16.37 18.66
C ARG A 115 16.12 14.88 18.82
N SER A 116 17.03 14.13 19.45
CA SER A 116 16.82 12.72 19.76
C SER A 116 15.62 12.53 20.69
N LEU A 117 15.49 13.34 21.74
CA LEU A 117 14.32 13.34 22.63
C LEU A 117 13.02 13.62 21.87
N ARG A 118 13.03 14.59 20.94
CA ARG A 118 11.86 14.88 20.08
C ARG A 118 11.48 13.68 19.22
N VAL A 119 12.46 13.05 18.54
CA VAL A 119 12.24 11.86 17.70
C VAL A 119 11.67 10.71 18.52
N ILE A 120 12.25 10.42 19.70
CA ILE A 120 11.79 9.35 20.58
C ILE A 120 10.36 9.61 21.04
N SER A 121 10.02 10.85 21.37
CA SER A 121 8.66 11.23 21.75
C SER A 121 7.65 10.99 20.62
N GLU A 122 7.96 11.41 19.40
CA GLU A 122 7.10 11.17 18.23
C GLU A 122 6.99 9.68 17.89
N LEU A 123 8.08 8.92 17.92
CA LEU A 123 8.07 7.48 17.67
C LEU A 123 7.16 6.74 18.65
N LYS A 124 7.18 7.10 19.94
CA LYS A 124 6.25 6.55 20.94
C LYS A 124 4.80 6.84 20.61
N GLN A 125 4.51 8.02 20.07
CA GLN A 125 3.17 8.39 19.63
C GLN A 125 2.68 7.61 18.40
N TYR A 126 3.59 7.30 17.46
CA TYR A 126 3.26 6.43 16.34
C TYR A 126 3.07 4.98 16.81
N GLU A 127 3.91 4.51 17.73
CA GLU A 127 3.84 3.15 18.27
C GLU A 127 2.53 2.92 19.05
N SER A 128 2.18 3.84 19.95
CA SER A 128 0.96 3.75 20.77
C SER A 128 -0.32 3.69 19.93
N ARG A 129 -0.28 4.24 18.71
CA ARG A 129 -1.38 4.26 17.73
C ARG A 129 -1.30 3.13 16.71
N GLY A 130 -0.30 2.24 16.78
CA GLY A 130 -0.12 1.14 15.83
C GLY A 130 0.26 1.58 14.41
N LEU A 131 0.89 2.75 14.27
CA LEU A 131 1.17 3.39 12.98
C LEU A 131 2.55 3.02 12.39
N PHE A 132 3.29 2.08 12.99
CA PHE A 132 4.60 1.68 12.49
C PHE A 132 4.55 1.08 11.08
N ASP A 133 3.50 0.32 10.76
CA ASP A 133 3.32 -0.20 9.40
C ASP A 133 3.03 0.93 8.40
N VAL A 134 2.36 1.99 8.84
CA VAL A 134 2.17 3.20 8.03
C VAL A 134 3.52 3.87 7.77
N LEU A 135 4.37 4.01 8.79
CA LEU A 135 5.72 4.54 8.62
C LEU A 135 6.56 3.68 7.67
N ARG A 136 6.50 2.34 7.77
CA ARG A 136 7.18 1.43 6.82
C ARG A 136 6.70 1.64 5.39
N ALA A 137 5.39 1.80 5.19
CA ALA A 137 4.82 2.07 3.87
C ALA A 137 5.27 3.42 3.32
N ILE A 138 5.31 4.47 4.15
CA ILE A 138 5.82 5.79 3.78
C ILE A 138 7.30 5.70 3.39
N ILE A 139 8.14 5.04 4.20
CA ILE A 139 9.56 4.84 3.91
C ILE A 139 9.74 4.10 2.58
N TYR A 140 8.93 3.07 2.32
CA TYR A 140 8.96 2.36 1.04
C TYR A 140 8.66 3.29 -0.14
N VAL A 141 7.57 4.04 -0.07
CA VAL A 141 7.16 4.99 -1.13
C VAL A 141 8.27 6.02 -1.38
N ILE A 142 8.76 6.67 -0.33
CA ILE A 142 9.79 7.71 -0.44
C ILE A 142 11.09 7.14 -1.02
N ASN A 143 11.55 5.98 -0.55
CA ASN A 143 12.74 5.36 -1.08
C ASN A 143 12.59 4.96 -2.56
N THR A 144 11.42 4.44 -2.96
CA THR A 144 11.14 4.09 -4.35
C THR A 144 11.14 5.32 -5.25
N LEU A 145 10.47 6.41 -4.85
CA LEU A 145 10.43 7.64 -5.62
C LEU A 145 11.82 8.28 -5.72
N THR A 146 12.58 8.28 -4.62
CA THR A 146 13.97 8.77 -4.59
C THR A 146 14.86 7.97 -5.53
N ALA A 147 14.77 6.63 -5.49
CA ALA A 147 15.56 5.75 -6.36
C ALA A 147 15.22 5.92 -7.84
N SER A 148 13.97 6.27 -8.15
CA SER A 148 13.51 6.57 -9.51
C SER A 148 13.70 8.04 -9.93
N ASN A 149 14.32 8.86 -9.07
CA ASN A 149 14.50 10.30 -9.29
C ASN A 149 13.18 11.04 -9.61
N VAL A 150 12.08 10.59 -8.99
CA VAL A 150 10.75 11.18 -9.13
C VAL A 150 10.53 12.14 -7.97
N VAL A 151 10.16 13.38 -8.27
CA VAL A 151 9.77 14.38 -7.27
C VAL A 151 8.30 14.19 -6.90
N TRP A 152 7.98 14.17 -5.61
CA TRP A 152 6.60 14.15 -5.11
C TRP A 152 6.16 15.56 -4.68
N GLY A 153 4.96 15.97 -5.10
CA GLY A 153 4.43 17.33 -4.90
C GLY A 153 4.35 17.72 -3.42
N VAL A 154 4.31 19.02 -3.11
CA VAL A 154 4.56 19.63 -1.78
C VAL A 154 3.37 19.70 -0.78
N GLY A 155 2.24 19.05 -1.08
CA GLY A 155 1.05 19.11 -0.20
C GLY A 155 1.23 18.25 1.06
N ARG A 156 1.27 18.89 2.24
CA ARG A 156 1.65 18.21 3.50
C ARG A 156 0.74 18.49 4.69
N GLY A 157 -0.40 19.16 4.48
CA GLY A 157 -1.42 19.40 5.52
C GLY A 157 -0.82 19.68 6.91
N SER A 158 -1.34 19.00 7.92
CA SER A 158 -0.76 19.00 9.27
C SER A 158 0.48 18.10 9.42
N SER A 159 0.75 17.17 8.49
CA SER A 159 1.87 16.23 8.61
C SER A 159 3.25 16.91 8.64
N VAL A 160 3.32 18.15 8.18
CA VAL A 160 4.48 19.06 8.35
C VAL A 160 4.95 19.17 9.79
N SER A 161 4.06 18.98 10.78
CA SER A 161 4.43 19.11 12.18
C SER A 161 5.23 17.93 12.73
N SER A 162 5.30 16.80 12.00
CA SER A 162 6.12 15.66 12.39
C SER A 162 7.58 15.82 12.00
N TYR A 163 8.45 15.74 13.01
CA TYR A 163 9.89 15.68 12.80
C TYR A 163 10.34 14.32 12.26
N VAL A 164 9.67 13.22 12.63
CA VAL A 164 9.93 11.89 12.06
C VAL A 164 9.68 11.88 10.55
N LEU A 165 8.58 12.46 10.09
CA LEU A 165 8.25 12.53 8.66
C LEU A 165 9.22 13.44 7.89
N PHE A 166 9.70 14.53 8.52
CA PHE A 166 10.81 15.34 7.98
C PHE A 166 12.07 14.48 7.78
N LEU A 167 12.49 13.70 8.78
CA LEU A 167 13.69 12.86 8.71
C LEU A 167 13.60 11.74 7.66
N ILE A 168 12.40 11.19 7.45
CA ILE A 168 12.14 10.20 6.38
C ILE A 168 12.26 10.85 4.99
N GLY A 169 12.11 12.18 4.89
CA GLY A 169 12.10 12.92 3.63
C GLY A 169 10.71 13.07 3.03
N VAL A 170 9.65 12.93 3.83
CA VAL A 170 8.28 13.17 3.34
C VAL A 170 8.13 14.63 2.93
N HIS A 171 8.67 15.56 3.72
CA HIS A 171 8.65 17.00 3.47
C HIS A 171 9.97 17.66 3.87
N ASP A 172 10.22 18.84 3.30
CA ASP A 172 11.46 19.60 3.49
C ASP A 172 11.35 20.68 4.59
N VAL A 173 10.23 20.73 5.31
CA VAL A 173 10.02 21.67 6.42
C VAL A 173 10.50 21.05 7.73
N ASN A 174 11.50 21.68 8.35
CA ASN A 174 12.03 21.23 9.64
C ASN A 174 11.13 21.66 10.79
N SER A 175 10.23 20.76 11.21
CA SER A 175 9.28 21.01 12.31
C SER A 175 9.95 21.33 13.65
N TYR A 176 11.14 20.79 13.92
CA TYR A 176 11.90 21.10 15.13
C TYR A 176 12.32 22.58 15.16
N THR A 177 12.87 23.09 14.05
CA THR A 177 13.29 24.51 13.95
C THR A 177 12.10 25.47 14.11
N TYR A 178 10.94 25.11 13.57
CA TYR A 178 9.73 25.92 13.67
C TYR A 178 8.92 25.64 14.95
N SER A 179 9.39 24.75 15.82
CA SER A 179 8.70 24.35 17.06
C SER A 179 7.24 23.93 16.83
N LEU A 180 6.99 23.18 15.74
CA LEU A 180 5.66 22.68 15.42
C LEU A 180 5.27 21.53 16.34
N ASP A 181 3.99 21.46 16.70
CA ASP A 181 3.48 20.42 17.58
C ASP A 181 3.03 19.19 16.79
N ILE A 182 3.56 18.01 17.14
CA ILE A 182 3.16 16.76 16.51
C ILE A 182 1.66 16.48 16.69
N GLU A 183 1.05 16.99 17.76
CA GLU A 183 -0.39 16.84 18.03
C GLU A 183 -1.25 17.55 16.96
N ASP A 184 -0.73 18.55 16.24
CA ASP A 184 -1.44 19.13 15.09
C ASP A 184 -1.71 18.09 14.00
N PHE A 185 -0.88 17.05 13.92
CA PHE A 185 -1.01 15.92 13.00
C PHE A 185 -1.62 14.68 13.65
N LEU A 186 -1.11 14.29 14.82
CA LEU A 186 -1.52 13.09 15.55
C LEU A 186 -2.46 13.44 16.70
N HIS A 187 -3.53 14.18 16.41
CA HIS A 187 -4.58 14.43 17.41
C HIS A 187 -5.45 13.18 17.62
N ASP A 188 -6.06 13.10 18.80
CA ASP A 188 -7.09 12.10 19.13
C ASP A 188 -8.45 12.42 18.48
#